data_AF-A0A8X8Z885-F1
#
_entry.id   AF-A0A8X8Z885-F1
#
_cell.length_a   1.000
_cell.length_b   1.000
_cell.length_c   1.000
_cell.angle_alpha   90.00
_cell.angle_beta   90.00
_cell.angle_gamma   90.00
#
_symmetry.space_group_name_H-M   'P 1'
#
loop_
_entity.id
_entity.type
_entity.pdbx_description
1 polymer ?
#
loop_
_entity_poly.entity_id
_entity_poly.type
_entity_poly.pdbx_seq_one_letter_code
_entity_poly.pdbx_strand_id
1 'polypeptide(L)'
;MRSLLKQQRLWGLLTAKGKAKKADEKDDEWVTLDEKAHSTIMLCLSDDVIIEVVDREIVAALWTKLESLYMMKSLTNKLLLKQPLFRLRMQEGTPLRDHLENLNKILLDLRNVEVKVEDEDAALILLVSLPESYENFVESFMTWKETLSLEDVRSALHIREDRQQATSSATESQASGLSATGTGQKKSGKKKSKSKGGSKGFQPGDICRYCKEPGH
;
A
#
# COMPACT_ATOMS: atom_id res chain seq x y z
N MET A 1 2.72 -4.50 -22.92
CA MET A 1 2.58 -4.53 -24.41
C MET A 1 3.75 -3.84 -25.14
N ARG A 2 4.06 -2.55 -24.88
CA ARG A 2 5.15 -1.80 -25.57
C ARG A 2 6.53 -2.45 -25.49
N SER A 3 6.91 -2.98 -24.33
CA SER A 3 8.17 -3.70 -24.11
C SER A 3 8.27 -4.99 -24.93
N LEU A 4 7.19 -5.77 -24.96
CA LEU A 4 7.09 -7.02 -25.73
C LEU A 4 7.24 -6.77 -27.25
N LEU A 5 6.54 -5.77 -27.77
CA LEU A 5 6.61 -5.41 -29.19
C LEU A 5 8.00 -4.87 -29.60
N LYS A 6 8.72 -4.20 -28.67
CA LYS A 6 10.12 -3.80 -28.88
C LYS A 6 11.05 -5.01 -28.90
N GLN A 7 10.88 -5.95 -27.99
CA GLN A 7 11.67 -7.19 -27.93
C GLN A 7 11.52 -8.02 -29.21
N GLN A 8 10.29 -8.10 -29.75
CA GLN A 8 10.01 -8.82 -30.99
C GLN A 8 10.36 -8.02 -32.27
N ARG A 9 10.91 -6.81 -32.14
CA ARG A 9 11.23 -5.87 -33.24
C ARG A 9 10.03 -5.45 -34.10
N LEU A 10 8.81 -5.64 -33.61
CA LEU A 10 7.56 -5.29 -34.31
C LEU A 10 7.14 -3.83 -34.07
N TRP A 11 7.69 -3.18 -33.06
CA TRP A 11 7.36 -1.79 -32.69
C TRP A 11 7.56 -0.77 -33.83
N GLY A 12 8.53 -1.01 -34.72
CA GLY A 12 8.82 -0.10 -35.85
C GLY A 12 7.66 0.06 -36.84
N LEU A 13 6.79 -0.96 -36.95
CA LEU A 13 5.63 -0.97 -37.86
C LEU A 13 4.52 -0.01 -37.40
N LEU A 14 4.42 0.20 -36.09
CA LEU A 14 3.38 1.00 -35.45
C LEU A 14 3.73 2.50 -35.42
N THR A 15 5.02 2.83 -35.53
CA THR A 15 5.51 4.21 -35.63
C THR A 15 5.30 4.83 -37.03
N ALA A 16 5.29 6.16 -37.12
CA ALA A 16 5.08 6.92 -38.37
C ALA A 16 5.98 6.47 -39.55
N LYS A 17 7.16 5.90 -39.25
CA LYS A 17 8.10 5.34 -40.23
C LYS A 17 7.62 4.03 -40.88
N GLY A 18 6.83 3.21 -40.18
CA GLY A 18 6.20 2.00 -40.70
C GLY A 18 4.93 2.29 -41.52
N LYS A 19 4.17 3.33 -41.12
CA LYS A 19 3.00 3.82 -41.87
C LYS A 19 3.38 4.36 -43.26
N ALA A 20 4.58 4.92 -43.42
CA ALA A 20 5.09 5.43 -44.71
C ALA A 20 5.58 4.32 -45.67
N LYS A 21 6.09 3.20 -45.14
CA LYS A 21 6.61 2.07 -45.96
C LYS A 21 5.50 1.31 -46.71
N LYS A 22 4.26 1.40 -46.23
CA LYS A 22 3.08 0.77 -46.85
C LYS A 22 2.67 1.40 -48.19
N ALA A 23 3.21 2.58 -48.52
CA ALA A 23 2.88 3.30 -49.76
C ALA A 23 3.71 2.87 -50.97
N ASP A 24 4.87 2.21 -50.79
CA ASP A 24 5.82 1.97 -51.89
C ASP A 24 6.08 0.50 -52.25
N GLU A 25 5.79 -0.51 -51.42
CA GLU A 25 6.10 -1.91 -51.78
C GLU A 25 5.16 -2.95 -51.12
N LYS A 26 4.56 -3.81 -51.94
CA LYS A 26 3.97 -5.11 -51.51
C LYS A 26 5.13 -6.09 -51.29
N ASP A 27 5.76 -5.98 -50.15
CA ASP A 27 6.79 -6.92 -49.71
C ASP A 27 6.08 -8.03 -48.89
N ASP A 28 6.15 -9.29 -49.31
CA ASP A 28 5.52 -10.43 -48.59
C ASP A 28 6.06 -10.54 -47.14
N GLU A 29 7.31 -10.10 -46.94
CA GLU A 29 7.91 -10.01 -45.61
C GLU A 29 7.21 -8.97 -44.72
N TRP A 30 6.64 -7.92 -45.32
CA TRP A 30 5.90 -6.89 -44.59
C TRP A 30 4.50 -7.36 -44.17
N VAL A 31 3.82 -8.14 -45.02
CA VAL A 31 2.51 -8.75 -44.70
C VAL A 31 2.63 -9.74 -43.56
N THR A 32 3.62 -10.63 -43.63
CA THR A 32 3.88 -11.61 -42.55
C THR A 32 4.25 -10.93 -41.22
N LEU A 33 4.96 -9.80 -41.26
CA LEU A 33 5.26 -8.98 -40.09
C LEU A 33 4.02 -8.25 -39.53
N ASP A 34 3.12 -7.74 -40.39
CA ASP A 34 1.84 -7.12 -39.99
C ASP A 34 0.94 -8.16 -39.29
N GLU A 35 0.79 -9.36 -39.86
CA GLU A 35 0.01 -10.47 -39.27
C GLU A 35 0.57 -10.95 -37.93
N LYS A 36 1.90 -11.06 -37.81
CA LYS A 36 2.56 -11.43 -36.57
C LYS A 36 2.36 -10.38 -35.48
N ALA A 37 2.46 -9.10 -35.85
CA ALA A 37 2.21 -8.00 -34.92
C ALA A 37 0.74 -7.94 -34.50
N HIS A 38 -0.18 -8.17 -35.43
CA HIS A 38 -1.62 -8.25 -35.18
C HIS A 38 -1.94 -9.36 -34.17
N SER A 39 -1.51 -10.58 -34.46
CA SER A 39 -1.71 -11.74 -33.57
C SER A 39 -1.12 -11.51 -32.19
N THR A 40 0.09 -10.93 -32.11
CA THR A 40 0.74 -10.64 -30.83
C THR A 40 -0.04 -9.62 -30.00
N ILE A 41 -0.59 -8.58 -30.64
CA ILE A 41 -1.41 -7.59 -29.93
C ILE A 41 -2.71 -8.24 -29.47
N MET A 42 -3.42 -8.97 -30.33
CA MET A 42 -4.66 -9.66 -29.98
C MET A 42 -4.49 -10.61 -28.78
N LEU A 43 -3.39 -11.37 -28.74
CA LEU A 43 -3.06 -12.25 -27.61
C LEU A 43 -2.76 -11.52 -26.29
N CYS A 44 -2.46 -10.22 -26.36
CA CYS A 44 -2.19 -9.40 -25.17
C CYS A 44 -3.41 -8.60 -24.71
N LEU A 45 -4.55 -8.69 -25.39
CA LEU A 45 -5.78 -7.98 -25.04
C LEU A 45 -6.69 -8.89 -24.20
N SER A 46 -7.50 -8.28 -23.34
CA SER A 46 -8.58 -8.98 -22.62
C SER A 46 -9.78 -9.18 -23.55
N ASP A 47 -10.61 -10.20 -23.27
CA ASP A 47 -11.76 -10.59 -24.09
C ASP A 47 -12.71 -9.42 -24.41
N ASP A 48 -12.96 -8.54 -23.43
CA ASP A 48 -13.81 -7.35 -23.60
C ASP A 48 -13.28 -6.39 -24.69
N VAL A 49 -11.95 -6.27 -24.78
CA VAL A 49 -11.28 -5.37 -25.72
C VAL A 49 -11.18 -6.02 -27.10
N ILE A 50 -11.01 -7.34 -27.15
CA ILE A 50 -10.97 -8.12 -28.38
C ILE A 50 -12.27 -7.95 -29.17
N ILE A 51 -13.43 -7.97 -28.48
CA ILE A 51 -14.74 -7.77 -29.11
C ILE A 51 -14.83 -6.43 -29.84
N GLU A 52 -14.21 -5.37 -29.32
CA GLU A 52 -14.27 -4.04 -29.94
C GLU A 52 -13.29 -3.84 -31.13
N VAL A 53 -12.33 -4.75 -31.30
CA VAL A 53 -11.26 -4.61 -32.31
C VAL A 53 -11.20 -5.78 -33.30
N VAL A 54 -12.07 -6.79 -33.15
CA VAL A 54 -12.08 -8.02 -33.96
C VAL A 54 -12.23 -7.76 -35.45
N ASP A 55 -12.98 -6.73 -35.83
CA ASP A 55 -13.24 -6.31 -37.21
C ASP A 55 -12.05 -5.56 -37.87
N ARG A 56 -10.89 -5.49 -37.21
CA ARG A 56 -9.67 -4.87 -37.77
C ARG A 56 -8.63 -5.93 -38.09
N GLU A 57 -8.50 -6.27 -39.37
CA GLU A 57 -7.50 -7.23 -39.87
C GLU A 57 -6.08 -6.64 -40.00
N ILE A 58 -5.96 -5.30 -40.07
CA ILE A 58 -4.68 -4.61 -40.29
C ILE A 58 -4.12 -4.10 -38.96
N VAL A 59 -2.85 -4.40 -38.65
CA VAL A 59 -2.24 -4.02 -37.36
C VAL A 59 -2.23 -2.50 -37.13
N ALA A 60 -2.04 -1.71 -38.19
CA ALA A 60 -2.08 -0.25 -38.12
C ALA A 60 -3.48 0.27 -37.78
N ALA A 61 -4.53 -0.33 -38.35
CA ALA A 61 -5.92 0.04 -38.08
C ALA A 61 -6.35 -0.39 -36.67
N LEU A 62 -5.97 -1.60 -36.27
CA LEU A 62 -6.12 -2.11 -34.91
C LEU A 62 -5.45 -1.16 -33.89
N TRP A 63 -4.19 -0.80 -34.13
CA TRP A 63 -3.44 0.10 -33.26
C TRP A 63 -4.07 1.49 -33.19
N THR A 64 -4.50 2.08 -34.30
CA THR A 64 -5.16 3.38 -34.30
C THR A 64 -6.54 3.34 -33.65
N LYS A 65 -7.27 2.21 -33.72
CA LYS A 65 -8.53 2.03 -32.98
C LYS A 65 -8.28 1.90 -31.48
N LEU A 66 -7.29 1.10 -31.05
CA LEU A 66 -6.85 1.03 -29.66
C LEU A 66 -6.38 2.40 -29.16
N GLU A 67 -5.61 3.13 -29.96
CA GLU A 67 -5.21 4.51 -29.69
C GLU A 67 -6.44 5.42 -29.59
N SER A 68 -7.45 5.28 -30.44
CA SER A 68 -8.69 6.05 -30.32
C SER A 68 -9.50 5.70 -29.07
N LEU A 69 -9.57 4.42 -28.68
CA LEU A 69 -10.32 3.96 -27.52
C LEU A 69 -9.63 4.36 -26.22
N TYR A 70 -8.31 4.19 -26.14
CA TYR A 70 -7.51 4.38 -24.92
C TYR A 70 -6.73 5.70 -24.86
N MET A 71 -6.30 6.27 -26.00
CA MET A 71 -5.69 7.61 -26.08
C MET A 71 -6.66 8.73 -26.48
N MET A 72 -7.97 8.48 -26.59
CA MET A 72 -8.90 9.62 -26.54
C MET A 72 -8.60 10.40 -25.26
N LYS A 73 -8.24 11.67 -25.42
CA LYS A 73 -8.09 12.67 -24.36
C LYS A 73 -9.44 12.96 -23.67
N SER A 74 -10.36 12.00 -23.65
CA SER A 74 -11.66 12.11 -23.03
C SER A 74 -11.46 12.14 -21.52
N LEU A 75 -12.23 12.98 -20.86
CA LEU A 75 -12.32 12.99 -19.40
C LEU A 75 -12.68 11.59 -18.87
N THR A 76 -13.40 10.79 -19.64
CA THR A 76 -13.76 9.40 -19.33
C THR A 76 -12.54 8.51 -19.15
N ASN A 77 -11.55 8.53 -20.05
CA ASN A 77 -10.35 7.70 -19.91
C ASN A 77 -9.47 8.15 -18.74
N LYS A 78 -9.32 9.47 -18.57
CA LYS A 78 -8.63 10.02 -17.40
C LYS A 78 -9.34 9.63 -16.10
N LEU A 79 -10.67 9.67 -16.08
CA LEU A 79 -11.47 9.28 -14.94
C LEU A 79 -11.33 7.77 -14.68
N LEU A 80 -11.49 6.91 -15.69
CA LEU A 80 -11.34 5.46 -15.55
C LEU A 80 -9.96 5.08 -15.00
N LEU A 81 -8.91 5.76 -15.45
CA LEU A 81 -7.54 5.51 -14.97
C LEU A 81 -7.35 6.00 -13.53
N LYS A 82 -7.90 7.16 -13.17
CA LYS A 82 -7.83 7.71 -11.80
C LYS A 82 -8.88 7.13 -10.84
N GLN A 83 -9.88 6.42 -11.34
CA GLN A 83 -10.98 5.90 -10.54
C GLN A 83 -10.52 4.83 -9.54
N PRO A 84 -9.64 3.87 -9.88
CA PRO A 84 -9.03 2.95 -8.91
C PRO A 84 -8.28 3.67 -7.80
N LEU A 85 -7.58 4.76 -8.14
CA LEU A 85 -6.82 5.58 -7.20
C LEU A 85 -7.73 6.24 -6.15
N PHE A 86 -8.85 6.85 -6.59
CA PHE A 86 -9.81 7.50 -5.68
C PHE A 86 -10.73 6.51 -4.94
N ARG A 87 -10.89 5.29 -5.47
CA ARG A 87 -11.64 4.21 -4.82
C ARG A 87 -10.79 3.33 -3.94
N LEU A 88 -9.48 3.57 -3.88
CA LEU A 88 -8.57 2.83 -3.04
C LEU A 88 -9.00 3.01 -1.58
N ARG A 89 -9.44 1.91 -0.95
CA ARG A 89 -9.74 1.85 0.48
C ARG A 89 -9.26 0.53 1.05
N MET A 90 -8.57 0.63 2.17
CA MET A 90 -8.16 -0.50 2.99
C MET A 90 -9.34 -0.92 3.87
N GLN A 91 -9.60 -2.22 3.95
CA GLN A 91 -10.60 -2.77 4.86
C GLN A 91 -9.97 -3.03 6.23
N GLU A 92 -10.79 -2.99 7.27
CA GLU A 92 -10.34 -3.28 8.64
C GLU A 92 -9.79 -4.71 8.72
N GLY A 93 -8.58 -4.87 9.24
CA GLY A 93 -7.91 -6.17 9.37
C GLY A 93 -7.17 -6.69 8.13
N THR A 94 -7.22 -5.99 6.99
CA THR A 94 -6.31 -6.29 5.86
C THR A 94 -4.88 -5.96 6.26
N PRO A 95 -3.86 -6.77 5.92
CA PRO A 95 -2.47 -6.42 6.19
C PRO A 95 -2.07 -5.15 5.41
N LEU A 96 -1.33 -4.25 6.06
CA LEU A 96 -0.87 -2.99 5.46
C LEU A 96 -0.06 -3.22 4.18
N ARG A 97 0.74 -4.30 4.16
CA ARG A 97 1.56 -4.70 3.00
C ARG A 97 0.74 -4.85 1.73
N ASP A 98 -0.37 -5.59 1.78
CA ASP A 98 -1.21 -5.86 0.60
C ASP A 98 -1.83 -4.57 0.06
N HIS A 99 -2.19 -3.65 0.95
CA HIS A 99 -2.71 -2.34 0.59
C HIS A 99 -1.67 -1.48 -0.12
N LEU A 100 -0.43 -1.45 0.39
CA LEU A 100 0.69 -0.74 -0.24
C LEU A 100 1.06 -1.34 -1.60
N GLU A 101 1.01 -2.66 -1.74
CA GLU A 101 1.21 -3.34 -3.02
C GLU A 101 0.12 -2.98 -4.03
N ASN A 102 -1.14 -2.90 -3.61
CA ASN A 102 -2.25 -2.48 -4.47
C ASN A 102 -2.08 -1.03 -4.95
N LEU A 103 -1.73 -0.10 -4.05
CA LEU A 103 -1.40 1.27 -4.42
C LEU A 103 -0.26 1.33 -5.45
N ASN A 104 0.80 0.54 -5.25
CA ASN A 104 1.93 0.49 -6.19
C ASN A 104 1.52 -0.02 -7.58
N LYS A 105 0.64 -1.01 -7.66
CA LYS A 105 0.09 -1.49 -8.94
C LYS A 105 -0.64 -0.37 -9.68
N ILE A 106 -1.53 0.35 -8.99
CA ILE A 106 -2.29 1.47 -9.56
C ILE A 106 -1.35 2.58 -10.04
N LEU A 107 -0.35 2.96 -9.23
CA LEU A 107 0.62 3.99 -9.61
C LEU A 107 1.47 3.57 -10.82
N LEU A 108 1.82 2.28 -10.93
CA LEU A 108 2.54 1.74 -12.08
C LEU A 108 1.68 1.78 -13.35
N ASP A 109 0.41 1.42 -13.24
CA ASP A 109 -0.54 1.48 -14.36
C ASP A 109 -0.76 2.92 -14.83
N LEU A 110 -0.88 3.88 -13.92
CA LEU A 110 -0.96 5.30 -14.26
C LEU A 110 0.31 5.82 -14.93
N ARG A 111 1.49 5.41 -14.45
CA ARG A 111 2.78 5.74 -15.08
C ARG A 111 2.88 5.14 -16.49
N ASN A 112 2.36 3.94 -16.72
CA ASN A 112 2.37 3.30 -18.04
C ASN A 112 1.56 4.09 -19.09
N VAL A 113 0.58 4.88 -18.65
CA VAL A 113 -0.26 5.73 -19.51
C VAL A 113 0.22 7.21 -19.50
N GLU A 114 1.43 7.47 -19.00
CA GLU A 114 2.03 8.82 -18.91
C GLU A 114 1.21 9.81 -18.06
N VAL A 115 0.36 9.30 -17.15
CA VAL A 115 -0.33 10.13 -16.15
C VAL A 115 0.61 10.32 -14.96
N LYS A 116 1.11 11.54 -14.79
CA LYS A 116 1.88 11.89 -13.60
C LYS A 116 0.94 12.05 -12.41
N VAL A 117 1.22 11.31 -11.34
CA VAL A 117 0.68 11.54 -10.00
C VAL A 117 1.81 12.17 -9.21
N GLU A 118 1.55 13.31 -8.58
CA GLU A 118 2.54 13.96 -7.72
C GLU A 118 2.76 13.11 -6.46
N ASP A 119 3.98 13.15 -5.91
CA ASP A 119 4.32 12.33 -4.73
C ASP A 119 3.45 12.72 -3.52
N GLU A 120 3.17 14.01 -3.38
CA GLU A 120 2.27 14.58 -2.38
C GLU A 120 0.84 14.04 -2.53
N ASP A 121 0.30 14.03 -3.76
CA ASP A 121 -1.02 13.47 -4.04
C ASP A 121 -1.09 11.99 -3.66
N ALA A 122 -0.06 11.21 -4.04
CA ALA A 122 0.00 9.78 -3.71
C ALA A 122 0.05 9.55 -2.19
N ALA A 123 0.77 10.40 -1.46
CA ALA A 123 0.84 10.36 0.00
C ALA A 123 -0.52 10.67 0.65
N LEU A 124 -1.21 11.71 0.17
CA LEU A 124 -2.55 12.08 0.65
C LEU A 124 -3.58 10.99 0.36
N ILE A 125 -3.54 10.39 -0.84
CA ILE A 125 -4.42 9.28 -1.19
C ILE A 125 -4.17 8.08 -0.29
N LEU A 126 -2.91 7.77 0.01
CA LEU A 126 -2.58 6.70 0.95
C LEU A 126 -3.19 6.98 2.32
N LEU A 127 -3.03 8.18 2.87
CA LEU A 127 -3.59 8.56 4.18
C LEU A 127 -5.13 8.46 4.21
N VAL A 128 -5.82 8.95 3.18
CA VAL A 128 -7.29 8.92 3.10
C VAL A 128 -7.84 7.52 2.82
N SER A 129 -7.03 6.63 2.24
CA SER A 129 -7.41 5.25 1.94
C SER A 129 -7.35 4.32 3.16
N LEU A 130 -6.75 4.75 4.27
CA LEU A 130 -6.64 3.95 5.49
C LEU A 130 -8.01 3.78 6.17
N PRO A 131 -8.21 2.72 6.97
CA PRO A 131 -9.47 2.51 7.65
C PRO A 131 -9.57 3.37 8.92
N GLU A 132 -10.76 3.45 9.52
CA GLU A 132 -11.08 4.33 10.66
C GLU A 132 -10.15 4.11 11.86
N SER A 133 -9.65 2.88 12.06
CA SER A 133 -8.69 2.61 13.13
C SER A 133 -7.37 3.40 13.01
N TYR A 134 -7.07 4.00 11.85
CA TYR A 134 -5.90 4.82 11.61
C TYR A 134 -6.17 6.33 11.75
N GLU A 135 -7.40 6.77 12.06
CA GLU A 135 -7.75 8.21 12.15
C GLU A 135 -6.81 9.01 13.06
N ASN A 136 -6.59 8.54 14.29
CA ASN A 136 -5.67 9.19 15.24
C ASN A 136 -4.24 9.32 14.70
N PHE A 137 -3.80 8.34 13.91
CA PHE A 137 -2.50 8.38 13.26
C PHE A 137 -2.50 9.43 12.16
N VAL A 138 -3.53 9.47 11.30
CA VAL A 138 -3.65 10.45 10.22
C VAL A 138 -3.69 11.88 10.77
N GLU A 139 -4.50 12.15 11.79
CA GLU A 139 -4.57 13.48 12.42
C GLU A 139 -3.23 13.92 13.01
N SER A 140 -2.60 13.02 13.78
CA SER A 140 -1.27 13.28 14.33
C SER A 140 -0.26 13.51 13.22
N PHE A 141 -0.35 12.72 12.12
CA PHE A 141 0.57 12.75 11.00
C PHE A 141 0.44 14.04 10.16
N MET A 142 -0.78 14.56 10.00
CA MET A 142 -1.03 15.83 9.30
C MET A 142 -0.63 17.04 10.15
N THR A 143 -0.63 16.91 11.48
CA THR A 143 -0.29 18.02 12.38
C THR A 143 1.22 18.27 12.47
N TRP A 144 2.05 17.23 12.37
CA TRP A 144 3.51 17.36 12.55
C TRP A 144 4.29 17.64 11.25
N LYS A 145 3.68 17.45 10.07
CA LYS A 145 4.37 17.55 8.78
C LYS A 145 3.73 18.55 7.84
N GLU A 146 4.54 19.53 7.44
CA GLU A 146 4.17 20.57 6.45
C GLU A 146 4.48 20.13 5.01
N THR A 147 5.35 19.13 4.83
CA THR A 147 5.66 18.49 3.54
C THR A 147 5.41 16.98 3.61
N LEU A 148 4.82 16.44 2.54
CA LEU A 148 4.38 15.04 2.47
C LEU A 148 5.11 14.31 1.35
N SER A 149 5.92 13.32 1.70
CA SER A 149 6.42 12.33 0.74
C SER A 149 5.75 10.98 0.98
N LEU A 150 5.52 10.23 -0.09
CA LEU A 150 4.95 8.90 -0.02
C LEU A 150 5.80 7.95 0.84
N GLU A 151 7.12 8.10 0.79
CA GLU A 151 8.05 7.25 1.54
C GLU A 151 8.00 7.53 3.05
N ASP A 152 7.78 8.79 3.41
CA ASP A 152 7.61 9.18 4.80
C ASP A 152 6.35 8.59 5.41
N VAL A 153 5.24 8.63 4.67
CA VAL A 153 3.96 8.03 5.10
C VAL A 153 4.12 6.52 5.27
N ARG A 154 4.76 5.85 4.31
CA ARG A 154 5.05 4.40 4.40
C ARG A 154 5.87 4.05 5.63
N SER A 155 6.96 4.77 5.84
CA SER A 155 7.85 4.55 6.99
C SER A 155 7.11 4.71 8.31
N ALA A 156 6.31 5.77 8.45
CA ALA A 156 5.53 6.01 9.65
C ALA A 156 4.42 4.97 9.88
N LEU A 157 3.80 4.47 8.81
CA LEU A 157 2.81 3.40 8.88
C LEU A 157 3.43 2.08 9.36
N HIS A 158 4.61 1.72 8.85
CA HIS A 158 5.34 0.54 9.32
C HIS A 158 5.74 0.65 10.80
N ILE A 159 6.26 1.80 11.23
CA ILE A 159 6.59 2.04 12.65
C ILE A 159 5.36 1.85 13.56
N ARG A 160 4.19 2.28 13.11
CA ARG A 160 2.94 2.08 13.85
C ARG A 160 2.54 0.61 13.92
N GLU A 161 2.61 -0.10 12.81
CA GLU A 161 2.26 -1.52 12.72
C GLU A 161 3.15 -2.37 13.64
N ASP A 162 4.46 -2.11 13.64
CA ASP A 162 5.43 -2.77 14.54
C ASP A 162 5.11 -2.52 16.01
N ARG A 163 4.73 -1.28 16.37
CA ARG A 163 4.32 -0.93 17.74
C ARG A 163 3.03 -1.62 18.15
N GLN A 164 2.07 -1.79 17.23
CA GLN A 164 0.83 -2.52 17.52
C GLN A 164 1.06 -4.02 17.71
N GLN A 165 1.99 -4.63 16.96
CA GLN A 165 2.38 -6.02 17.17
C GLN A 165 3.09 -6.23 18.52
N ALA A 166 3.92 -5.27 18.93
CA ALA A 166 4.59 -5.30 20.24
C ALA A 166 3.60 -5.19 21.40
N THR A 167 2.52 -4.41 21.28
CA THR A 167 1.51 -4.28 22.34
C THR A 167 0.55 -5.48 22.40
N SER A 168 0.17 -6.06 21.26
CA SER A 168 -0.69 -7.25 21.21
C SER A 168 0.02 -8.52 21.74
N SER A 169 1.30 -8.70 21.43
CA SER A 169 2.12 -9.78 22.04
C SER A 169 2.33 -9.60 23.55
N ALA A 170 2.39 -8.36 24.05
CA ALA A 170 2.45 -8.08 25.48
C ALA A 170 1.13 -8.42 26.20
N THR A 171 -0.02 -8.25 25.55
CA THR A 171 -1.33 -8.57 26.16
C THR A 171 -1.59 -10.08 26.28
N GLU A 172 -1.08 -10.91 25.38
CA GLU A 172 -1.15 -12.38 25.54
C GLU A 172 -0.19 -12.89 26.64
N SER A 173 0.93 -12.19 26.86
CA SER A 173 1.92 -12.56 27.88
C SER A 173 1.59 -12.02 29.28
N GLN A 174 0.61 -11.12 29.43
CA GLN A 174 0.27 -10.47 30.71
C GLN A 174 -1.14 -10.80 31.23
N ALA A 175 -1.76 -11.90 30.80
CA ALA A 175 -2.99 -12.42 31.43
C ALA A 175 -2.76 -12.99 32.87
N SER A 176 -1.54 -12.93 33.40
CA SER A 176 -1.23 -13.36 34.77
C SER A 176 -0.53 -12.24 35.54
N GLY A 177 -1.33 -11.37 36.16
CA GLY A 177 -0.92 -10.76 37.42
C GLY A 177 -0.98 -9.24 37.52
N LEU A 178 -2.11 -8.60 37.20
CA LEU A 178 -2.41 -7.25 37.72
C LEU A 178 -3.91 -7.09 38.01
N SER A 179 -4.40 -7.69 39.09
CA SER A 179 -5.65 -7.25 39.73
C SER A 179 -5.31 -6.29 40.87
N ALA A 180 -5.48 -4.99 40.60
CA ALA A 180 -5.56 -3.95 41.61
C ALA A 180 -7.03 -3.74 41.97
N THR A 181 -7.48 -4.24 43.12
CA THR A 181 -8.69 -3.75 43.79
C THR A 181 -8.53 -3.84 45.29
N GLY A 182 -8.51 -2.68 45.94
CA GLY A 182 -8.61 -2.57 47.39
C GLY A 182 -10.06 -2.77 47.88
N THR A 183 -10.12 -3.16 49.16
CA THR A 183 -11.24 -3.03 50.11
C THR A 183 -12.40 -4.04 50.05
N GLY A 184 -12.44 -4.94 51.06
CA GLY A 184 -13.68 -5.17 51.82
C GLY A 184 -14.20 -6.62 51.99
N GLN A 185 -13.99 -7.14 53.21
CA GLN A 185 -14.84 -8.08 53.98
C GLN A 185 -14.73 -9.62 53.85
N LYS A 186 -14.10 -10.18 54.90
CA LYS A 186 -14.48 -11.32 55.77
C LYS A 186 -15.10 -12.60 55.14
N LYS A 187 -14.38 -13.72 55.30
CA LYS A 187 -14.88 -14.91 56.06
C LYS A 187 -13.76 -15.90 56.40
N SER A 188 -14.04 -16.66 57.45
CA SER A 188 -13.22 -17.55 58.28
C SER A 188 -12.66 -18.80 57.60
N GLY A 189 -11.50 -19.30 58.08
CA GLY A 189 -11.21 -20.74 58.00
C GLY A 189 -9.74 -21.21 57.93
N LYS A 190 -9.07 -21.29 59.09
CA LYS A 190 -8.28 -22.45 59.56
C LYS A 190 -6.97 -22.90 58.82
N LYS A 191 -5.85 -22.65 59.54
CA LYS A 191 -4.66 -23.50 59.86
C LYS A 191 -3.42 -23.56 58.94
N LYS A 192 -2.27 -23.40 59.65
CA LYS A 192 -0.85 -23.82 59.42
C LYS A 192 -0.08 -23.00 58.37
N SER A 193 1.19 -22.62 58.52
CA SER A 193 2.19 -22.70 59.61
C SER A 193 3.40 -21.81 59.22
N LYS A 194 3.97 -21.12 60.22
CA LYS A 194 5.31 -20.49 60.33
C LYS A 194 6.24 -20.43 59.10
N SER A 195 6.65 -19.22 58.74
CA SER A 195 8.05 -18.75 58.89
C SER A 195 8.11 -17.22 58.82
N LYS A 196 8.63 -16.61 59.90
CA LYS A 196 8.83 -15.17 60.10
C LYS A 196 9.97 -14.64 59.21
N GLY A 197 9.68 -13.61 58.42
CA GLY A 197 10.67 -12.70 57.84
C GLY A 197 10.21 -11.27 58.07
N GLY A 198 10.31 -10.80 59.32
CA GLY A 198 9.93 -9.43 59.69
C GLY A 198 11.05 -8.47 59.32
N SER A 199 10.76 -7.52 58.43
CA SER A 199 11.59 -6.33 58.23
C SER A 199 11.64 -5.56 59.55
N LYS A 200 12.83 -5.50 60.17
CA LYS A 200 13.07 -4.67 61.35
C LYS A 200 12.79 -3.21 61.00
N GLY A 201 11.81 -2.62 61.67
CA GLY A 201 11.61 -1.18 61.68
C GLY A 201 12.80 -0.48 62.33
N PHE A 202 13.00 0.78 61.93
CA PHE A 202 14.03 1.70 62.38
C PHE A 202 14.12 1.74 63.93
N GLN A 203 15.32 1.50 64.46
CA GLN A 203 15.59 1.55 65.90
C GLN A 203 15.95 2.98 66.33
N PRO A 204 15.75 3.38 67.61
CA PRO A 204 16.02 4.74 68.12
C PRO A 204 17.48 5.23 68.11
N GLY A 205 18.37 4.58 67.34
CA GLY A 205 19.77 4.97 67.16
C GLY A 205 20.28 4.73 65.73
N ASP A 206 19.40 4.36 64.80
CA ASP A 206 19.78 4.22 63.40
C ASP A 206 19.97 5.61 62.78
N ILE A 207 21.03 5.78 62.00
CA ILE A 207 21.36 7.04 61.31
C ILE A 207 21.06 6.85 59.84
N CYS A 208 20.30 7.77 59.24
CA CYS A 208 19.98 7.69 57.82
C CYS A 208 21.25 7.78 56.97
N ARG A 209 21.43 6.83 56.06
CA ARG A 209 22.62 6.79 55.19
C ARG A 209 22.67 7.93 54.16
N TYR A 210 21.56 8.59 53.89
CA TYR A 210 21.48 9.65 52.89
C TYR A 210 21.80 11.04 53.49
N CYS A 211 21.24 11.39 54.64
CA CYS A 211 21.43 12.71 55.27
C CYS A 211 22.14 12.68 56.63
N LYS A 212 22.51 11.49 57.15
CA LYS A 212 23.30 11.30 58.38
C LYS A 212 22.67 11.82 59.67
N GLU A 213 21.37 12.08 59.69
CA GLU A 213 20.63 12.45 60.90
C GLU A 213 19.87 11.24 61.50
N PRO A 214 19.75 11.16 62.84
CA PRO A 214 18.93 10.15 63.51
C PRO A 214 17.44 10.49 63.45
N GLY A 215 16.56 9.49 63.37
CA GLY A 215 15.12 9.66 63.64
C GLY A 215 14.13 9.68 62.46
N HIS A 216 14.54 9.37 61.23
CA HIS A 216 13.62 9.24 60.08
C HIS A 216 13.95 8.05 59.18
#